data_AF-A0A1Y3NH11-F1
#
_entry.id   AF-A0A1Y3NH11-F1
#
_cell.length_a   1.000
_cell.length_b   1.000
_cell.length_c   1.000
_cell.angle_alpha   90.00
_cell.angle_beta   90.00
_cell.angle_gamma   90.00
#
_symmetry.space_group_name_H-M   'P 1'
#
loop_
_entity.id
_entity.type
_entity.pdbx_description
1 polymer ?
#
loop_
_entity_poly.entity_id
_entity_poly.type
_entity_poly.pdbx_seq_one_letter_code
_entity_poly.pdbx_strand_id
1 'polypeptide(L)'
;SSSSSSSSSSSSSSSRNETVVRYLIVYVSYIDKVNKNGKTPLFNVCKSINVSALVKYLNELEEDIIKENFVYRTPFHETCRSGNTDIVKIIS
;
A
#
# COMPACT_ATOMS: atom_id res chain seq x y z
N SER A 1 -39.14 20.74 23.54
CA SER A 1 -38.24 21.22 22.48
C SER A 1 -37.02 20.33 22.43
N SER A 2 -36.72 19.86 21.23
CA SER A 2 -35.57 19.04 20.87
C SER A 2 -34.23 19.69 21.23
N SER A 3 -33.29 18.84 21.64
CA SER A 3 -31.88 18.82 21.21
C SER A 3 -31.37 17.42 21.57
N SER A 4 -31.46 16.47 20.64
CA SER A 4 -30.41 16.09 19.68
C SER A 4 -29.07 15.76 20.34
N SER A 5 -28.79 14.45 20.32
CA SER A 5 -27.51 13.74 20.26
C SER A 5 -26.22 14.46 20.64
N SER A 6 -25.43 13.81 21.50
CA SER A 6 -24.02 13.58 21.18
C SER A 6 -23.47 12.32 21.84
N SER A 7 -23.08 11.41 20.93
CA SER A 7 -21.99 10.44 21.02
C SER A 7 -22.02 9.37 22.11
N SER A 8 -22.65 8.24 21.77
CA SER A 8 -22.04 6.94 22.02
C SER A 8 -20.76 6.85 21.19
N SER A 9 -19.60 7.05 21.80
CA SER A 9 -18.35 6.56 21.22
C SER A 9 -18.31 5.05 21.40
N SER A 10 -18.66 4.35 20.32
CA SER A 10 -18.51 2.91 20.17
C SER A 10 -17.10 2.44 20.46
N SER A 11 -17.03 1.27 21.08
CA SER A 11 -15.91 0.34 21.10
C SER A 11 -15.07 0.38 19.83
N SER A 12 -13.75 0.27 20.01
CA SER A 12 -13.02 -0.82 19.35
C SER A 12 -11.72 -1.07 20.07
N SER A 13 -11.58 -2.30 20.58
CA SER A 13 -10.29 -2.87 20.92
C SER A 13 -9.41 -2.79 19.66
N SER A 14 -8.40 -1.93 19.68
CA SER A 14 -7.34 -1.93 18.69
C SER A 14 -6.57 -3.23 18.83
N SER A 15 -7.02 -4.28 18.14
CA SER A 15 -6.17 -5.42 17.84
C SER A 15 -4.93 -4.88 17.14
N ARG A 16 -3.81 -4.99 17.84
CA ARG A 16 -2.51 -4.44 17.50
C ARG A 16 -2.00 -5.05 16.20
N ASN A 17 -2.42 -4.49 15.08
CA ASN A 17 -1.75 -4.61 13.78
C ASN A 17 -0.49 -3.72 13.72
N GLU A 18 0.25 -3.58 14.83
CA GLU A 18 1.32 -2.58 14.93
C GLU A 18 2.45 -2.84 13.94
N THR A 19 2.77 -4.11 13.63
CA THR A 19 3.87 -4.45 12.72
C THR A 19 3.63 -3.98 11.28
N VAL A 20 2.43 -4.23 10.75
CA VAL A 20 2.06 -3.83 9.38
C VAL A 20 1.88 -2.32 9.30
N VAL A 21 1.23 -1.72 10.30
CA VAL A 21 1.02 -0.27 10.36
C VAL A 21 2.34 0.48 10.41
N ARG A 22 3.32 0.00 11.18
CA ARG A 22 4.66 0.61 11.22
C ARG A 22 5.38 0.55 9.87
N TYR A 23 5.30 -0.58 9.17
CA TYR A 23 5.88 -0.70 7.83
C TYR A 23 5.20 0.23 6.82
N LEU A 24 3.87 0.31 6.84
CA LEU A 24 3.10 1.18 5.95
C LEU A 24 3.39 2.66 6.20
N ILE A 25 3.38 3.11 7.46
CA ILE A 25 3.67 4.52 7.83
C ILE A 25 5.04 4.96 7.30
N VAL A 26 6.06 4.11 7.45
CA VAL A 26 7.40 4.41 6.93
C VAL A 26 7.37 4.54 5.41
N TYR A 27 6.69 3.63 4.70
CA TYR A 27 6.60 3.70 3.26
C TYR A 27 5.80 4.90 2.73
N VAL A 28 4.70 5.28 3.41
CA VAL A 28 3.92 6.47 3.06
C VAL A 28 4.76 7.73 3.21
N SER A 29 5.58 7.82 4.26
CA SER A 29 6.48 8.97 4.47
C SER A 29 7.57 9.10 3.39
N TYR A 30 7.85 8.04 2.63
CA TYR A 30 8.86 8.00 1.57
C TYR A 30 8.26 7.56 0.22
N ILE A 31 6.96 7.81 -0.01
CA ILE A 31 6.25 7.30 -1.19
C ILE A 31 6.79 7.88 -2.51
N ASP A 32 7.17 9.15 -2.50
CA ASP A 32 7.86 9.84 -3.59
C ASP A 32 9.37 9.58 -3.63
N LYS A 33 9.93 8.90 -2.63
CA LYS A 33 11.35 8.55 -2.62
C LYS A 33 11.57 7.23 -3.32
N VAL A 34 12.53 7.25 -4.23
CA VAL A 34 12.95 6.08 -4.99
C VAL A 34 14.35 5.65 -4.60
N ASN A 35 14.66 4.37 -4.77
CA ASN A 35 16.01 3.83 -4.53
C ASN A 35 16.99 4.17 -5.67
N LYS A 36 18.22 3.64 -5.61
CA LYS A 36 19.27 3.82 -6.64
C LYS A 36 18.88 3.39 -8.06
N ASN A 37 17.81 2.62 -8.21
CA ASN A 37 17.28 2.15 -9.50
C ASN A 37 16.01 2.90 -9.90
N GLY A 38 15.60 3.93 -9.16
CA GLY A 38 14.33 4.63 -9.39
C GLY A 38 13.11 3.83 -8.95
N LYS A 39 13.28 2.74 -8.18
CA LYS A 39 12.14 1.93 -7.74
C LYS A 39 11.50 2.55 -6.49
N THR A 40 10.21 2.84 -6.59
CA THR A 40 9.33 3.20 -5.47
C THR A 40 9.16 2.01 -4.52
N PRO A 41 8.67 2.23 -3.29
CA PRO A 41 8.47 1.13 -2.37
C PRO A 41 7.44 0.08 -2.84
N LEU A 42 6.51 0.47 -3.71
CA LEU A 42 5.56 -0.42 -4.39
C LEU A 42 6.25 -1.61 -5.08
N PHE A 43 7.42 -1.41 -5.68
CA PHE A 43 8.17 -2.51 -6.33
C PHE A 43 8.53 -3.63 -5.35
N ASN A 44 8.88 -3.29 -4.11
CA ASN A 44 9.22 -4.30 -3.10
C ASN A 44 7.96 -5.07 -2.66
N VAL A 45 6.82 -4.38 -2.58
CA VAL A 45 5.54 -4.98 -2.23
C VAL A 45 5.07 -5.94 -3.32
N CYS A 46 5.15 -5.53 -4.59
CA CYS A 46 4.84 -6.36 -5.75
C CYS A 46 5.71 -7.63 -5.88
N LYS A 47 6.96 -7.56 -5.40
CA LYS A 47 7.87 -8.71 -5.31
C LYS A 47 7.62 -9.59 -4.07
N SER A 48 6.86 -9.11 -3.11
CA SER A 48 6.47 -9.90 -1.93
C SER A 48 5.34 -10.87 -2.30
N ILE A 49 5.04 -11.84 -1.43
CA ILE A 49 3.85 -12.69 -1.57
C ILE A 49 2.66 -12.17 -0.75
N ASN A 50 2.84 -11.03 -0.08
CA ASN A 50 1.88 -10.46 0.86
C ASN A 50 0.85 -9.57 0.16
N VAL A 51 -0.18 -10.22 -0.37
CA VAL A 51 -1.35 -9.62 -1.00
C VAL A 51 -2.01 -8.55 -0.10
N SER A 52 -2.16 -8.85 1.19
CA SER A 52 -2.80 -7.96 2.16
C SER A 52 -2.04 -6.64 2.36
N ALA A 53 -0.70 -6.68 2.28
CA ALA A 53 0.13 -5.47 2.36
C ALA A 53 -0.02 -4.61 1.10
N LEU A 54 -0.12 -5.25 -0.08
CA LEU A 54 -0.36 -4.55 -1.35
C LEU A 54 -1.67 -3.78 -1.32
N VAL A 55 -2.79 -4.44 -0.96
CA VAL A 55 -4.11 -3.79 -0.92
C VAL A 55 -4.10 -2.58 0.00
N LYS A 56 -3.50 -2.70 1.20
CA LYS A 56 -3.38 -1.56 2.11
C LYS A 56 -2.54 -0.44 1.53
N TYR A 57 -1.40 -0.78 0.94
CA TYR A 57 -0.52 0.21 0.34
C TYR A 57 -1.17 0.93 -0.85
N LEU A 58 -1.95 0.22 -1.67
CA LEU A 58 -2.73 0.80 -2.76
C LEU A 58 -3.86 1.71 -2.25
N ASN A 59 -4.49 1.40 -1.12
CA ASN A 59 -5.48 2.29 -0.51
C ASN A 59 -4.87 3.61 0.00
N GLU A 60 -3.61 3.58 0.44
CA GLU A 60 -2.88 4.79 0.85
C GLU A 60 -2.35 5.58 -0.37
N LEU A 61 -2.24 4.93 -1.54
CA LEU A 61 -1.88 5.58 -2.78
C LEU A 61 -3.13 6.21 -3.42
N GLU A 62 -3.03 7.44 -3.92
CA GLU A 62 -4.03 8.00 -4.85
C GLU A 62 -4.04 7.23 -6.18
N GLU A 63 -5.15 7.26 -6.91
CA GLU A 63 -5.46 6.37 -8.06
C GLU A 63 -4.39 6.39 -9.18
N ASP A 64 -3.49 7.38 -9.24
CA ASP A 64 -2.52 7.56 -10.35
C ASP A 64 -1.06 7.81 -9.93
N ILE A 65 -0.60 7.35 -8.75
CA ILE A 65 0.82 7.56 -8.33
C ILE A 65 1.80 6.46 -8.76
N ILE A 66 1.41 5.55 -9.66
CA ILE A 66 2.32 4.52 -10.17
C ILE A 66 3.39 5.15 -11.06
N LYS A 67 4.56 5.41 -10.47
CA LYS A 67 5.73 5.92 -11.20
C LYS A 67 6.62 4.80 -11.71
N GLU A 68 7.19 5.06 -12.89
CA GLU A 68 8.19 4.22 -13.52
C GLU A 68 9.56 4.40 -12.86
N ASN A 69 10.38 3.36 -12.93
CA ASN A 69 11.75 3.42 -12.47
C ASN A 69 12.72 3.91 -13.56
N PHE A 70 14.03 3.89 -13.29
CA PHE A 70 15.05 4.38 -14.24
C PHE A 70 15.14 3.58 -15.55
N VAL A 71 14.50 2.41 -15.62
CA VAL A 71 14.43 1.58 -16.83
C VAL A 71 13.03 1.61 -17.45
N TYR A 72 12.22 2.63 -17.15
CA TYR A 72 10.85 2.78 -17.67
C TYR A 72 9.99 1.54 -17.43
N ARG A 73 10.13 0.95 -16.24
CA ARG A 73 9.30 -0.17 -15.81
C ARG A 73 8.42 0.27 -14.66
N THR A 74 7.17 -0.17 -14.69
CA THR A 74 6.21 -0.05 -13.59
C THR A 74 6.32 -1.25 -12.64
N PRO A 75 5.83 -1.14 -11.39
CA PRO A 75 5.77 -2.27 -10.46
C PRO A 75 5.01 -3.48 -11.02
N PHE A 76 4.00 -3.25 -11.87
CA PHE A 76 3.28 -4.30 -12.60
C PHE A 76 4.19 -5.26 -13.37
N HIS A 77 5.17 -4.71 -14.10
CA HIS A 77 6.15 -5.52 -14.83
C HIS A 77 6.92 -6.48 -13.92
N GLU A 78 7.20 -6.06 -12.69
CA GLU A 78 7.94 -6.88 -11.72
C GLU A 78 7.06 -8.00 -11.13
N THR A 79 5.78 -7.73 -10.92
CA THR A 79 4.80 -8.73 -10.47
C THR A 79 4.61 -9.85 -11.49
N CYS A 80 4.48 -9.50 -12.78
CA CYS A 80 4.38 -10.51 -13.85
C CYS A 80 5.60 -11.44 -13.85
N ARG A 81 6.80 -10.91 -13.60
CA ARG A 81 8.03 -11.72 -13.50
C ARG A 81 8.05 -12.61 -12.25
N SER A 82 7.39 -12.20 -11.18
CA SER A 82 7.25 -13.01 -9.96
C SER A 82 6.31 -14.21 -10.14
N GLY A 83 5.42 -14.19 -11.14
CA GLY A 83 4.40 -15.24 -11.34
C GLY A 83 3.28 -15.25 -10.28
N ASN A 84 3.18 -14.21 -9.45
CA ASN A 84 2.17 -14.12 -8.39
C ASN A 84 0.82 -13.66 -8.96
N THR A 85 -0.02 -14.60 -9.39
CA THR A 85 -1.33 -14.32 -9.98
C THR A 85 -2.26 -13.52 -9.07
N ASP A 86 -2.19 -13.72 -7.74
CA ASP A 86 -3.03 -12.97 -6.80
C ASP A 86 -2.68 -11.49 -6.78
N ILE A 87 -1.39 -11.17 -6.77
CA ILE A 87 -0.92 -9.79 -6.82
C ILE A 87 -1.22 -9.20 -8.19
N VAL A 88 -0.95 -9.93 -9.28
CA VAL A 88 -1.26 -9.47 -10.65
C VAL A 88 -2.72 -9.03 -10.74
N LYS A 89 -3.67 -9.81 -10.24
CA LYS A 89 -5.10 -9.47 -10.28
C LYS A 89 -5.46 -8.16 -9.55
N ILE A 90 -4.66 -7.74 -8.58
CA ILE A 90 -4.93 -6.54 -7.78
C ILE A 90 -4.40 -5.28 -8.46
N ILE A 91 -3.25 -5.38 -9.11
CA ILE A 91 -2.63 -4.28 -9.85
C ILE A 91 -2.90 -4.33 -11.36
N SER A 92 -3.76 -5.27 -11.80
CA SER A 92 -4.24 -5.43 -13.18
C SER A 92 -5.46 -4.55 -13.39
#